data_AF-A0A021X452-F1
#
_entry.id   AF-A0A021X452-F1
#
_cell.length_a   1.000
_cell.length_b   1.000
_cell.length_c   1.000
_cell.angle_alpha   90.00
_cell.angle_beta   90.00
_cell.angle_gamma   90.00
#
_symmetry.space_group_name_H-M   'P 1'
#
loop_
_entity.id
_entity.type
_entity.pdbx_description
1 polymer ?
#
loop_
_entity_poly.entity_id
_entity_poly.type
_entity_poly.pdbx_seq_one_letter_code
_entity_poly.pdbx_strand_id
1 'polypeptide(L)'
;MKVRETITIITFALLATTIPTIACAQEGSSGGSSLRSFLDYYGLNLLGDTLAGVFAVLAFLAIVATLILQRQTVADIKEQNRLSRDSAAANYKLAIHDKRLAVYLRLKECAVALSISGSIERESYDKIFASAEDAKFVFGEDVTVYVTDLRDKAWELVRLGFRRRRLDGKQNDGLLSEAEAAQLEQTIAEQHVVEDWFYENLTDALLDQTFGPSLKLPSEIS
;
A
#
# COMPACT_ATOMS: atom_id res chain seq x y z
N MET A 1 17.58 -5.32 -23.35
CA MET A 1 18.73 -5.31 -24.29
C MET A 1 18.50 -6.20 -25.52
N LYS A 2 18.00 -7.44 -25.36
CA LYS A 2 17.76 -8.39 -26.48
C LYS A 2 16.82 -7.90 -27.60
N VAL A 3 15.79 -7.09 -27.30
CA VAL A 3 14.83 -6.59 -28.30
C VAL A 3 15.49 -5.67 -29.34
N ARG A 4 16.48 -4.88 -28.93
CA ARG A 4 17.21 -3.97 -29.83
C ARG A 4 18.10 -4.74 -30.80
N GLU A 5 18.68 -5.84 -30.34
CA GLU A 5 19.47 -6.75 -31.18
C GLU A 5 18.58 -7.46 -32.21
N THR A 6 17.39 -7.93 -31.84
CA THR A 6 16.48 -8.60 -32.78
C THR A 6 15.98 -7.66 -33.89
N ILE A 7 15.61 -6.41 -33.55
CA ILE A 7 15.21 -5.41 -34.55
C ILE A 7 16.38 -5.07 -35.48
N THR A 8 17.59 -4.96 -34.94
CA THR A 8 18.79 -4.67 -35.75
C THR A 8 19.09 -5.82 -36.70
N ILE A 9 18.97 -7.07 -36.26
CA ILE A 9 19.19 -8.27 -37.09
C ILE A 9 18.15 -8.37 -38.21
N ILE A 10 16.87 -8.11 -37.93
CA ILE A 10 15.80 -8.14 -38.95
C ILE A 10 16.03 -7.01 -39.98
N THR A 11 16.41 -5.83 -39.53
CA THR A 11 16.69 -4.68 -40.43
C THR A 11 17.92 -4.97 -41.29
N PHE A 12 18.95 -5.61 -40.74
CA PHE A 12 20.16 -6.01 -41.47
C PHE A 12 19.88 -7.12 -42.49
N ALA A 13 19.02 -8.09 -42.15
CA ALA A 13 18.61 -9.15 -43.08
C ALA A 13 17.78 -8.62 -44.27
N LEU A 14 16.95 -7.60 -44.04
CA LEU A 14 16.20 -6.89 -45.09
C LEU A 14 17.11 -6.07 -46.01
N LEU A 15 18.14 -5.42 -45.45
CA LEU A 15 19.14 -4.68 -46.25
C LEU A 15 20.08 -5.63 -47.02
N ALA A 16 20.48 -6.75 -46.44
CA ALA A 16 21.38 -7.71 -47.09
C ALA A 16 20.73 -8.49 -48.25
N THR A 17 19.40 -8.63 -48.25
CA THR A 17 18.66 -9.34 -49.31
C THR A 17 18.23 -8.42 -50.46
N THR A 18 18.22 -7.10 -50.27
CA THR A 18 17.82 -6.13 -51.31
C THR A 18 18.99 -5.66 -52.18
N ILE A 19 20.22 -5.69 -51.68
CA ILE A 19 21.42 -5.26 -52.41
C ILE A 19 21.82 -6.22 -53.57
N PRO A 20 21.78 -7.56 -53.43
CA PRO A 20 22.17 -8.47 -54.52
C PRO A 20 21.20 -8.47 -55.70
N THR A 21 19.91 -8.22 -55.45
CA THR A 21 18.86 -8.18 -56.47
C THR A 21 18.98 -6.96 -57.38
N ILE A 22 19.55 -5.86 -56.86
CA ILE A 22 19.86 -4.66 -57.65
C ILE A 22 21.21 -4.85 -58.38
N ALA A 23 22.18 -5.53 -57.77
CA ALA A 23 23.49 -5.80 -58.39
C ALA A 23 23.40 -6.77 -59.59
N CYS A 24 22.52 -7.77 -59.54
CA CYS A 24 22.28 -8.66 -60.70
C CYS A 24 21.54 -7.98 -61.86
N ALA A 25 20.96 -6.79 -61.66
CA ALA A 25 20.29 -6.03 -62.71
C ALA A 25 21.24 -5.08 -63.49
N GLN A 26 22.52 -4.97 -63.08
CA GLN A 26 23.41 -3.91 -63.56
C GLN A 26 24.67 -4.36 -64.32
N GLU A 27 24.85 -5.66 -64.60
CA GLU A 27 25.90 -6.14 -65.52
C GLU A 27 25.28 -6.72 -66.81
N GLY A 28 25.19 -5.86 -67.83
CA GLY A 28 24.67 -6.22 -69.15
C GLY A 28 24.58 -5.01 -70.08
N SER A 29 25.74 -4.53 -70.52
CA SER A 29 25.87 -3.41 -71.46
C SER A 29 25.25 -3.71 -72.83
N SER A 30 24.75 -2.67 -73.48
CA SER A 30 24.60 -2.50 -74.94
C SER A 30 23.89 -3.62 -75.73
N GLY A 31 22.58 -3.44 -75.94
CA GLY A 31 21.81 -4.28 -76.87
C GLY A 31 20.31 -4.07 -76.73
N GLY A 32 19.82 -2.89 -77.12
CA GLY A 32 18.40 -2.54 -77.10
C GLY A 32 17.59 -3.39 -78.07
N SER A 33 17.08 -4.53 -77.61
CA SER A 33 15.86 -5.19 -78.14
C SER A 33 15.49 -6.44 -77.32
N SER A 34 16.47 -7.20 -76.84
CA SER A 34 16.21 -8.52 -76.21
C SER A 34 15.72 -8.44 -74.75
N LEU A 35 16.31 -7.56 -73.93
CA LEU A 35 15.90 -7.34 -72.53
C LEU A 35 14.51 -6.70 -72.42
N ARG A 36 14.17 -5.84 -73.38
CA ARG A 36 12.86 -5.17 -73.46
C ARG A 36 11.78 -6.17 -73.85
N SER A 37 12.03 -7.06 -74.83
CA SER A 37 11.11 -8.15 -75.15
C SER A 37 11.01 -9.22 -74.05
N PHE A 38 12.07 -9.46 -73.27
CA PHE A 38 12.03 -10.39 -72.14
C PHE A 38 11.25 -9.82 -70.95
N LEU A 39 11.40 -8.51 -70.68
CA LEU A 39 10.61 -7.75 -69.69
C LEU A 39 9.13 -7.61 -70.09
N ASP A 40 8.87 -7.36 -71.38
CA ASP A 40 7.51 -7.14 -71.91
C ASP A 40 6.71 -8.44 -72.09
N TYR A 41 7.36 -9.60 -72.31
CA TYR A 41 6.66 -10.87 -72.59
C TYR A 41 6.57 -11.84 -71.40
N TYR A 42 7.56 -11.87 -70.49
CA TYR A 42 7.55 -12.75 -69.31
C TYR A 42 7.98 -12.08 -68.00
N GLY A 43 8.75 -10.98 -68.08
CA GLY A 43 9.53 -10.48 -66.95
C GLY A 43 8.75 -9.73 -65.88
N LEU A 44 7.79 -8.86 -66.22
CA LEU A 44 7.14 -8.02 -65.20
C LEU A 44 6.19 -8.80 -64.28
N ASN A 45 5.41 -9.72 -64.84
CA ASN A 45 4.47 -10.51 -64.04
C ASN A 45 5.21 -11.58 -63.21
N LEU A 46 6.20 -12.26 -63.80
CA LEU A 46 6.99 -13.27 -63.09
C LEU A 46 7.88 -12.66 -62.01
N LEU A 47 8.46 -11.48 -62.25
CA LEU A 47 9.22 -10.74 -61.24
C LEU A 47 8.29 -10.24 -60.12
N GLY A 48 7.10 -9.74 -60.46
CA GLY A 48 6.08 -9.36 -59.48
C GLY A 48 5.64 -10.54 -58.61
N ASP A 49 5.36 -11.69 -59.20
CA ASP A 49 4.89 -12.89 -58.50
C ASP A 49 5.99 -13.51 -57.62
N THR A 50 7.24 -13.53 -58.08
CA THR A 50 8.38 -14.01 -57.28
C THR A 50 8.71 -13.08 -56.13
N LEU A 51 8.69 -11.77 -56.36
CA LEU A 51 8.90 -10.75 -55.33
C LEU A 51 7.77 -10.78 -54.30
N ALA A 52 6.51 -10.87 -54.74
CA ALA A 52 5.35 -11.02 -53.86
C ALA A 52 5.41 -12.32 -53.04
N GLY A 53 5.85 -13.43 -53.63
CA GLY A 53 6.03 -14.70 -52.92
C GLY A 53 7.08 -14.61 -51.81
N VAL A 54 8.24 -13.98 -52.07
CA VAL A 54 9.28 -13.77 -51.05
C VAL A 54 8.80 -12.82 -49.94
N PHE A 55 8.15 -11.71 -50.31
CA PHE A 55 7.60 -10.77 -49.33
C PHE A 55 6.49 -11.39 -48.48
N ALA A 56 5.65 -12.28 -49.04
CA ALA A 56 4.61 -12.98 -48.29
C ALA A 56 5.20 -13.87 -47.19
N VAL A 57 6.29 -14.60 -47.47
CA VAL A 57 6.97 -15.44 -46.47
C VAL A 57 7.63 -14.59 -45.38
N LEU A 58 8.28 -13.48 -45.75
CA LEU A 58 8.87 -12.55 -44.78
C LEU A 58 7.82 -11.90 -43.88
N ALA A 59 6.70 -11.45 -44.48
CA ALA A 59 5.57 -10.88 -43.73
C ALA A 59 4.97 -11.91 -42.77
N PHE A 60 4.82 -13.17 -43.21
CA PHE A 60 4.35 -14.26 -42.36
C PHE A 60 5.28 -14.51 -41.17
N LEU A 61 6.60 -14.59 -41.40
CA LEU A 61 7.58 -14.75 -40.32
C LEU A 61 7.55 -13.57 -39.33
N ALA A 62 7.40 -12.35 -39.82
CA ALA A 62 7.28 -11.16 -38.98
C ALA A 62 6.02 -11.19 -38.09
N ILE A 63 4.88 -11.62 -38.64
CA ILE A 63 3.62 -11.79 -37.90
C ILE A 63 3.78 -12.88 -36.83
N VAL A 64 4.36 -14.04 -37.17
CA VAL A 64 4.59 -15.13 -36.21
C VAL A 64 5.52 -14.67 -35.09
N ALA A 65 6.61 -13.98 -35.41
CA ALA A 65 7.52 -13.44 -34.41
C ALA A 65 6.82 -12.43 -33.47
N THR A 66 5.99 -11.55 -34.04
CA THR A 66 5.21 -10.58 -33.25
C THR A 66 4.19 -11.27 -32.35
N LEU A 67 3.52 -12.33 -32.83
CA LEU A 67 2.56 -13.09 -32.03
C LEU A 67 3.23 -13.84 -30.87
N ILE A 68 4.42 -14.41 -31.09
CA ILE A 68 5.21 -15.04 -30.02
C ILE A 68 5.62 -14.01 -28.97
N LEU A 69 6.13 -12.85 -29.41
CA LEU A 69 6.52 -11.76 -28.52
C LEU A 69 5.33 -11.22 -27.73
N GLN A 70 4.16 -11.06 -28.35
CA GLN A 70 2.93 -10.65 -27.67
C GLN A 70 2.51 -11.65 -26.59
N ARG A 71 2.55 -12.96 -26.89
CA ARG A 71 2.21 -14.00 -25.91
C ARG A 71 3.16 -14.01 -24.71
N GLN A 72 4.47 -13.88 -24.95
CA GLN A 72 5.47 -13.81 -23.89
C GLN A 72 5.28 -12.55 -23.03
N THR A 73 5.09 -11.39 -23.67
CA THR A 73 4.86 -10.12 -22.96
C THR A 73 3.60 -10.18 -22.08
N VAL A 74 2.51 -10.79 -22.56
CA VAL A 74 1.30 -10.96 -21.76
C VAL A 74 1.53 -11.90 -20.57
N ALA A 75 2.32 -12.96 -20.73
CA ALA A 75 2.66 -13.86 -19.63
C ALA A 75 3.50 -13.15 -18.56
N ASP A 76 4.52 -12.39 -18.98
CA ASP A 76 5.38 -11.63 -18.07
C ASP A 76 4.59 -10.54 -17.31
N ILE A 77 3.68 -9.84 -17.99
CA ILE A 77 2.79 -8.86 -17.36
C ILE A 77 1.87 -9.52 -16.33
N LYS A 78 1.32 -10.71 -16.63
CA LYS A 78 0.47 -11.44 -15.68
C LYS A 78 1.25 -11.84 -14.44
N GLU A 79 2.46 -12.35 -14.62
CA GLU A 79 3.30 -12.75 -13.49
C GLU A 79 3.75 -11.54 -12.65
N GLN A 80 4.15 -10.44 -13.30
CA GLN A 80 4.48 -9.19 -12.61
C GLN A 80 3.28 -8.64 -11.83
N ASN A 81 2.07 -8.69 -12.40
CA ASN A 81 0.85 -8.27 -11.70
C ASN A 81 0.54 -9.18 -10.51
N ARG A 82 0.76 -10.49 -10.63
CA ARG A 82 0.59 -11.43 -9.52
C ARG A 82 1.56 -11.12 -8.38
N LEU A 83 2.86 -11.02 -8.69
CA LEU A 83 3.90 -10.68 -7.71
C LEU A 83 3.65 -9.32 -7.05
N SER A 84 3.20 -8.33 -7.82
CA SER A 84 2.86 -7.01 -7.29
C SER A 84 1.67 -7.05 -6.34
N ARG A 85 0.64 -7.86 -6.65
CA ARG A 85 -0.50 -8.08 -5.74
C ARG A 85 -0.09 -8.78 -4.47
N ASP A 86 0.74 -9.83 -4.57
CA ASP A 86 1.23 -10.59 -3.42
C ASP A 86 2.08 -9.70 -2.51
N SER A 87 2.98 -8.89 -3.09
CA SER A 87 3.78 -7.91 -2.36
C SER A 87 2.91 -6.81 -1.71
N ALA A 88 1.92 -6.28 -2.42
CA ALA A 88 1.00 -5.28 -1.87
C ALA A 88 0.16 -5.85 -0.71
N ALA A 89 -0.31 -7.10 -0.83
CA ALA A 89 -1.04 -7.78 0.22
C ALA A 89 -0.17 -8.01 1.48
N ALA A 90 1.08 -8.44 1.30
CA ALA A 90 2.03 -8.59 2.41
C ALA A 90 2.32 -7.25 3.09
N ASN A 91 2.58 -6.19 2.32
CA ASN A 91 2.82 -4.84 2.85
C ASN A 91 1.60 -4.29 3.60
N TYR A 92 0.39 -4.55 3.11
CA TYR A 92 -0.84 -4.16 3.80
C TYR A 92 -1.00 -4.89 5.14
N LYS A 93 -0.74 -6.20 5.19
CA LYS A 93 -0.79 -6.99 6.43
C LYS A 93 0.22 -6.47 7.47
N LEU A 94 1.44 -6.14 7.04
CA LEU A 94 2.47 -5.54 7.91
C LEU A 94 2.05 -4.15 8.41
N ALA A 95 1.56 -3.28 7.53
CA ALA A 95 1.12 -1.94 7.92
C ALA A 95 -0.04 -1.97 8.93
N ILE A 96 -0.96 -2.94 8.83
CA ILE A 96 -1.99 -3.15 9.86
C ILE A 96 -1.36 -3.59 11.17
N HIS A 97 -0.44 -4.56 11.14
CA HIS A 97 0.22 -5.06 12.34
C HIS A 97 0.98 -3.95 13.08
N ASP A 98 1.75 -3.14 12.34
CA ASP A 98 2.47 -2.00 12.90
C ASP A 98 1.52 -0.98 13.56
N LYS A 99 0.38 -0.70 12.92
CA LYS A 99 -0.64 0.19 13.51
C LYS A 99 -1.25 -0.40 14.78
N ARG A 100 -1.56 -1.70 14.79
CA ARG A 100 -2.06 -2.39 16.00
C ARG A 100 -1.04 -2.32 17.13
N LEU A 101 0.23 -2.59 16.82
CA LEU A 101 1.31 -2.52 17.79
C LEU A 101 1.47 -1.10 18.35
N ALA A 102 1.36 -0.07 17.50
CA ALA A 102 1.44 1.33 17.92
C ALA A 102 0.33 1.70 18.92
N VAL A 103 -0.91 1.27 18.69
CA VAL A 103 -2.02 1.51 19.63
C VAL A 103 -1.77 0.83 20.97
N TYR A 104 -1.35 -0.44 20.95
CA TYR A 104 -1.03 -1.21 22.16
C TYR A 104 0.10 -0.55 22.97
N LEU A 105 1.22 -0.20 22.32
CA LEU A 105 2.36 0.42 23.00
C LEU A 105 1.97 1.78 23.60
N ARG A 106 1.18 2.58 22.88
CA ARG A 106 0.71 3.88 23.37
C ARG A 106 -0.14 3.76 24.64
N LEU A 107 -1.00 2.74 24.73
CA LEU A 107 -1.78 2.46 25.94
C LEU A 107 -0.92 1.88 27.08
N LYS A 108 0.08 1.06 26.75
CA LYS A 108 1.06 0.54 27.73
C LYS A 108 1.89 1.66 28.34
N GLU A 109 2.30 2.65 27.55
CA GLU A 109 2.93 3.88 28.07
C GLU A 109 2.01 4.61 29.05
N CYS A 110 0.71 4.72 28.75
CA CYS A 110 -0.25 5.31 29.68
C CYS A 110 -0.41 4.51 30.98
N ALA A 111 -0.42 3.18 30.89
CA ALA A 111 -0.47 2.28 32.06
C ALA A 111 0.77 2.47 32.96
N VAL A 112 1.95 2.57 32.36
CA VAL A 112 3.20 2.84 33.07
C VAL A 112 3.17 4.23 33.71
N ALA A 113 2.73 5.25 32.97
CA ALA A 113 2.61 6.61 33.50
C ALA A 113 1.66 6.65 34.70
N LEU A 114 0.48 6.03 34.61
CA LEU A 114 -0.49 5.92 35.70
C LEU A 114 0.09 5.23 36.94
N SER A 115 0.87 4.17 36.73
CA SER A 115 1.52 3.42 37.83
C SER A 115 2.58 4.25 38.56
N ILE A 116 3.22 5.20 37.87
CA ILE A 116 4.25 6.09 38.44
C ILE A 116 3.62 7.32 39.09
N SER A 117 2.70 7.99 38.40
CA SER A 117 2.20 9.31 38.78
C SER A 117 1.07 9.26 39.81
N GLY A 118 0.35 8.15 39.94
CA GLY A 118 -0.85 8.12 40.75
C GLY A 118 -2.14 8.50 40.00
N SER A 119 -2.05 9.01 38.77
CA SER A 119 -3.21 9.54 38.03
C SER A 119 -2.99 9.64 36.52
N ILE A 120 -4.07 9.78 35.74
CA ILE A 120 -3.96 10.03 34.30
C ILE A 120 -3.56 11.48 34.04
N GLU A 121 -2.33 11.66 33.56
CA GLU A 121 -1.79 12.96 33.16
C GLU A 121 -2.36 13.44 31.83
N ARG A 122 -2.13 14.74 31.54
CA ARG A 122 -2.64 15.37 30.32
C ARG A 122 -2.19 14.66 29.04
N GLU A 123 -0.92 14.31 28.96
CA GLU A 123 -0.36 13.61 27.80
C GLU A 123 -1.02 12.24 27.58
N SER A 124 -1.34 11.54 28.67
CA SER A 124 -2.04 10.25 28.61
C SER A 124 -3.44 10.38 28.03
N TYR A 125 -4.15 11.49 28.25
CA TYR A 125 -5.44 11.72 27.60
C TYR A 125 -5.30 11.78 26.07
N ASP A 126 -4.38 12.59 25.56
CA ASP A 126 -4.18 12.74 24.11
C ASP A 126 -3.81 11.39 23.48
N LYS A 127 -2.99 10.60 24.17
CA LYS A 127 -2.63 9.24 23.77
C LYS A 127 -3.82 8.28 23.73
N ILE A 128 -4.65 8.25 24.78
CA ILE A 128 -5.86 7.41 24.84
C ILE A 128 -6.85 7.80 23.74
N PHE A 129 -7.06 9.10 23.50
CA PHE A 129 -7.93 9.58 22.43
C PHE A 129 -7.43 9.16 21.04
N ALA A 130 -6.13 9.37 20.75
CA ALA A 130 -5.54 8.93 19.49
C ALA A 130 -5.66 7.41 19.30
N SER A 131 -5.42 6.64 20.36
CA SER A 131 -5.58 5.18 20.35
C SER A 131 -7.02 4.75 20.06
N ALA A 132 -8.03 5.44 20.59
CA ALA A 132 -9.43 5.14 20.33
C ALA A 132 -9.83 5.38 18.87
N GLU A 133 -9.31 6.43 18.24
CA GLU A 133 -9.56 6.70 16.81
C GLU A 133 -8.84 5.69 15.91
N ASP A 134 -7.57 5.38 16.20
CA ASP A 134 -6.81 4.39 15.46
C ASP A 134 -7.44 2.98 15.58
N ALA A 135 -7.94 2.64 16.77
CA ALA A 135 -8.44 1.30 17.06
C ALA A 135 -9.62 0.89 16.17
N LYS A 136 -10.53 1.82 15.84
CA LYS A 136 -11.71 1.59 14.99
C LYS A 136 -11.35 1.04 13.60
N PHE A 137 -10.14 1.32 13.12
CA PHE A 137 -9.71 0.92 11.77
C PHE A 137 -8.91 -0.37 11.75
N VAL A 138 -8.29 -0.76 12.88
CA VAL A 138 -7.31 -1.85 12.89
C VAL A 138 -7.72 -3.03 13.77
N PHE A 139 -8.63 -2.84 14.72
CA PHE A 139 -9.12 -3.91 15.59
C PHE A 139 -10.58 -4.28 15.33
N GLY A 140 -11.00 -5.41 15.90
CA GLY A 140 -12.41 -5.81 15.98
C GLY A 140 -13.19 -5.03 17.04
N GLU A 141 -14.46 -5.37 17.17
CA GLU A 141 -15.42 -4.68 18.05
C GLU A 141 -14.98 -4.70 19.53
N ASP A 142 -14.58 -5.86 20.06
CA ASP A 142 -14.22 -6.03 21.47
C ASP A 142 -13.14 -5.03 21.94
N VAL A 143 -12.02 -4.98 21.20
CA VAL A 143 -10.91 -4.04 21.51
C VAL A 143 -11.35 -2.60 21.29
N THR A 144 -12.15 -2.34 20.25
CA THR A 144 -12.63 -0.98 19.95
C THR A 144 -13.52 -0.45 21.07
N VAL A 145 -14.44 -1.27 21.59
CA VAL A 145 -15.30 -0.94 22.73
C VAL A 145 -14.45 -0.65 23.96
N TYR A 146 -13.52 -1.54 24.31
CA TYR A 146 -12.63 -1.36 25.45
C TYR A 146 -11.82 -0.05 25.38
N VAL A 147 -11.19 0.26 24.25
CA VAL A 147 -10.42 1.52 24.11
C VAL A 147 -11.33 2.75 24.10
N THR A 148 -12.57 2.61 23.62
CA THR A 148 -13.58 3.67 23.69
C THR A 148 -14.00 3.95 25.14
N ASP A 149 -14.18 2.91 25.96
CA ASP A 149 -14.48 3.07 27.39
C ASP A 149 -13.35 3.79 28.12
N LEU A 150 -12.08 3.45 27.82
CA LEU A 150 -10.92 4.18 28.34
C LEU A 150 -10.98 5.68 27.97
N ARG A 151 -11.31 6.00 26.71
CA ARG A 151 -11.45 7.39 26.24
C ARG A 151 -12.57 8.13 26.97
N ASP A 152 -13.72 7.49 27.13
CA ASP A 152 -14.89 8.12 27.74
C ASP A 152 -14.65 8.38 29.23
N LYS A 153 -13.96 7.46 29.94
CA LYS A 153 -13.49 7.65 31.32
C LYS A 153 -12.42 8.73 31.44
N ALA A 154 -11.50 8.81 30.48
CA ALA A 154 -10.52 9.90 30.39
C ALA A 154 -11.21 11.26 30.26
N TRP A 155 -12.23 11.36 29.39
CA TRP A 155 -13.01 12.59 29.23
C TRP A 155 -13.77 12.97 30.51
N GLU A 156 -14.34 11.98 31.20
CA GLU A 156 -14.99 12.18 32.49
C GLU A 156 -14.03 12.79 33.52
N LEU A 157 -12.81 12.27 33.62
CA LEU A 157 -11.78 12.75 34.54
C LEU A 157 -11.35 14.20 34.22
N VAL A 158 -11.17 14.52 32.93
CA VAL A 158 -10.89 15.90 32.48
C VAL A 158 -12.01 16.86 32.87
N ARG A 159 -13.27 16.47 32.65
CA ARG A 159 -14.44 17.28 33.01
C ARG A 159 -14.51 17.54 34.51
N LEU A 160 -14.29 16.50 35.33
CA LEU A 160 -14.22 16.62 36.79
C LEU A 160 -13.06 17.53 37.22
N GLY A 161 -11.89 17.41 36.57
CA GLY A 161 -10.72 18.24 36.84
C GLY A 161 -10.93 19.72 36.55
N PHE A 162 -11.72 20.07 35.52
CA PHE A 162 -12.13 21.46 35.28
C PHE A 162 -13.09 21.97 36.36
N ARG A 163 -14.06 21.14 36.77
CA ARG A 163 -15.01 21.50 37.84
C ARG A 163 -14.27 21.75 39.16
N ARG A 164 -13.36 20.84 39.53
CA ARG A 164 -12.52 20.95 40.71
C ARG A 164 -11.67 22.22 40.69
N ARG A 165 -10.89 22.46 39.63
CA ARG A 165 -10.07 23.69 39.51
C ARG A 165 -10.85 24.99 39.70
N ARG A 166 -12.09 25.04 39.18
CA ARG A 166 -12.97 26.20 39.35
C ARG A 166 -13.37 26.39 40.81
N LEU A 167 -13.71 25.30 41.52
CA LEU A 167 -14.11 25.33 42.93
C LEU A 167 -12.90 25.60 43.85
N ASP A 168 -11.75 24.97 43.59
CA ASP A 168 -10.49 25.22 44.30
C ASP A 168 -10.09 26.70 44.19
N GLY A 169 -10.26 27.32 43.02
CA GLY A 169 -10.03 28.76 42.85
C GLY A 169 -10.88 29.60 43.80
N LYS A 170 -12.19 29.30 43.91
CA LYS A 170 -13.08 29.99 44.86
C LYS A 170 -12.73 29.72 46.32
N GLN A 171 -12.29 28.52 46.65
CA GLN A 171 -11.84 28.16 47.99
C GLN A 171 -10.61 28.98 48.39
N ASN A 172 -9.63 29.08 47.49
CA ASN A 172 -8.41 29.86 47.70
C ASN A 172 -8.70 31.37 47.86
N ASP A 173 -9.73 31.87 47.18
CA ASP A 173 -10.19 33.25 47.31
C ASP A 173 -11.06 33.49 48.55
N GLY A 174 -11.40 32.45 49.32
CA GLY A 174 -12.30 32.53 50.48
C GLY A 174 -13.76 32.81 50.13
N LEU A 175 -14.16 32.58 48.88
CA LEU A 175 -15.49 32.87 48.32
C LEU A 175 -16.38 31.61 48.20
N LEU A 176 -15.95 30.49 48.78
CA LEU A 176 -16.65 29.22 48.66
C LEU A 176 -17.85 29.16 49.61
N SER A 177 -19.04 28.99 49.05
CA SER A 177 -20.24 28.72 49.86
C SER A 177 -20.23 27.29 50.41
N GLU A 178 -21.02 27.02 51.46
CA GLU A 178 -21.16 25.67 52.04
C GLU A 178 -21.64 24.62 51.01
N ALA A 179 -22.60 25.01 50.14
CA ALA A 179 -23.06 24.15 49.06
C ALA A 179 -21.96 23.85 48.02
N GLU A 180 -21.09 24.82 47.74
CA GLU A 180 -19.95 24.63 46.84
C GLU A 180 -18.82 23.81 47.47
N ALA A 181 -18.65 23.89 48.80
CA ALA A 181 -17.74 23.03 49.55
C ALA A 181 -18.17 21.55 49.47
N ALA A 182 -19.45 21.27 49.69
CA ALA A 182 -20.01 19.93 49.51
C ALA A 182 -19.87 19.44 48.05
N GLN A 183 -20.06 20.33 47.07
CA GLN A 183 -19.86 19.99 45.66
C GLN A 183 -18.39 19.69 45.33
N LEU A 184 -17.44 20.39 45.95
CA LEU A 184 -16.01 20.14 45.77
C LEU A 184 -15.64 18.75 46.32
N GLU A 185 -16.09 18.42 47.52
CA GLU A 185 -15.87 17.11 48.13
C GLU A 185 -16.45 15.98 47.27
N GLN A 186 -17.70 16.15 46.79
CA GLN A 186 -18.31 15.20 45.87
C GLN A 186 -17.50 15.05 44.57
N THR A 187 -17.01 16.15 44.00
CA THR A 187 -16.21 16.13 42.76
C THR A 187 -14.90 15.37 42.99
N ILE A 188 -14.24 15.54 44.13
CA ILE A 188 -13.01 14.81 44.48
C ILE A 188 -13.31 13.31 44.63
N ALA A 189 -14.40 12.94 45.30
CA ALA A 189 -14.82 11.55 45.42
C ALA A 189 -15.11 10.91 44.05
N GLU A 190 -15.83 11.61 43.16
CA GLU A 190 -16.09 11.17 41.79
C GLU A 190 -14.79 11.01 40.97
N GLN A 191 -13.79 11.87 41.18
CA GLN A 191 -12.48 11.72 40.53
C GLN A 191 -11.79 10.43 40.95
N HIS A 192 -11.73 10.16 42.26
CA HIS A 192 -11.08 8.96 42.77
C HIS A 192 -11.75 7.67 42.25
N VAL A 193 -13.08 7.64 42.14
CA VAL A 193 -13.78 6.50 41.53
C VAL A 193 -13.33 6.24 40.08
N VAL A 194 -13.11 7.30 39.30
CA VAL A 194 -12.64 7.17 37.91
C VAL A 194 -11.16 6.79 37.85
N GLU A 195 -10.33 7.32 38.75
CA GLU A 195 -8.91 6.94 38.88
C GLU A 195 -8.74 5.47 39.27
N ASP A 196 -9.50 5.00 40.27
CA ASP A 196 -9.54 3.60 40.69
C ASP A 196 -9.97 2.68 39.54
N TRP A 197 -10.97 3.11 38.75
CA TRP A 197 -11.37 2.37 37.55
C TRP A 197 -10.21 2.24 36.55
N PHE A 198 -9.41 3.29 36.34
CA PHE A 198 -8.22 3.21 35.49
C PHE A 198 -7.17 2.26 36.05
N TYR A 199 -6.98 2.21 37.37
CA TYR A 199 -6.06 1.25 37.99
C TYR A 199 -6.45 -0.20 37.76
N GLU A 200 -7.75 -0.49 37.71
CA GLU A 200 -8.26 -1.83 37.44
C GLU A 200 -8.25 -2.17 35.95
N ASN A 201 -8.54 -1.17 35.10
CA ASN A 201 -8.83 -1.39 33.69
C ASN A 201 -7.70 -0.99 32.73
N LEU A 202 -6.64 -0.34 33.18
CA LEU A 202 -5.47 0.02 32.37
C LEU A 202 -4.21 -0.65 32.92
N THR A 203 -4.28 -1.95 33.18
CA THR A 203 -3.15 -2.76 33.65
C THR A 203 -2.44 -3.46 32.49
N ASP A 204 -1.14 -3.74 32.66
CA ASP A 204 -0.36 -4.45 31.65
C ASP A 204 -0.96 -5.82 31.32
N ALA A 205 -1.42 -6.55 32.34
CA ALA A 205 -2.04 -7.86 32.18
C ALA A 205 -3.34 -7.80 31.35
N LEU A 206 -4.21 -6.80 31.61
CA LEU A 206 -5.45 -6.65 30.87
C LEU A 206 -5.20 -6.19 29.43
N LEU A 207 -4.20 -5.32 29.21
CA LEU A 207 -3.76 -4.93 27.87
C LEU A 207 -3.25 -6.14 27.09
N ASP A 208 -2.39 -6.98 27.68
CA ASP A 208 -1.89 -8.20 27.04
C ASP A 208 -3.01 -9.19 26.73
N GLN A 209 -3.96 -9.36 27.65
CA GLN A 209 -5.13 -10.21 27.44
C GLN A 209 -6.01 -9.71 26.29
N THR A 210 -6.27 -8.41 26.23
CA THR A 210 -7.19 -7.79 25.27
C THR A 210 -6.57 -7.68 23.88
N PHE A 211 -5.32 -7.24 23.79
CA PHE A 211 -4.64 -6.99 22.51
C PHE A 211 -3.88 -8.21 21.98
N GLY A 212 -3.44 -9.11 22.87
CA GLY A 212 -2.61 -10.27 22.52
C GLY A 212 -3.13 -11.10 21.34
N PRO A 213 -4.43 -11.44 21.26
CA PRO A 213 -4.97 -12.15 20.11
C PRO A 213 -4.80 -11.41 18.77
N SER A 214 -4.88 -10.08 18.78
CA SER A 214 -4.80 -9.23 17.58
C SER A 214 -3.36 -8.89 17.14
N LEU A 215 -2.38 -9.08 18.03
CA LEU A 215 -0.95 -8.78 17.80
C LEU A 215 -0.16 -9.96 17.25
N LYS A 216 -0.75 -11.16 17.16
CA LYS A 216 -0.11 -12.32 16.53
C LYS A 216 0.03 -12.07 15.02
N LEU A 217 1.23 -12.33 14.49
CA LEU A 217 1.45 -12.30 13.05
C LEU A 217 0.57 -13.37 12.36
N PRO A 218 -0.05 -13.08 11.21
CA PRO A 218 -0.73 -14.09 10.43
C PRO A 218 0.24 -15.22 10.08
N SER A 219 -0.15 -16.47 10.35
CA SER A 219 0.65 -17.69 10.10
C SER A 219 0.99 -17.94 8.62
N GLU A 220 0.52 -17.08 7.72
CA GLU A 220 0.77 -17.14 6.27
C GLU A 220 1.98 -16.32 5.81
N ILE A 221 2.64 -15.58 6.72
CA ILE A 221 3.84 -14.78 6.43
C ILE A 221 5.13 -15.51 6.87
N SER A 222 5.01 -16.62 7.60
CA SER A 222 6.12 -17.47 8.05
C SER A 222 6.52 -18.53 7.02
#